data_AF-A0A8S4RS37-F1
#
_entry.id   AF-A0A8S4RS37-F1
#
_cell.length_a   1.000
_cell.length_b   1.000
_cell.length_c   1.000
_cell.angle_alpha   90.00
_cell.angle_beta   90.00
_cell.angle_gamma   90.00
#
_symmetry.space_group_name_H-M   'P 1'
#
loop_
_entity.id
_entity.type
_entity.pdbx_description
1 polymer ?
#
loop_
_entity_poly.entity_id
_entity_poly.type
_entity_poly.pdbx_seq_one_letter_code
_entity_poly.pdbx_strand_id
1 'polypeptide(L)'
;MVSKKKKKYSTGEGAQFITRKAALKKLQLSLKDFRRICILKGIYPREPRNRKRAQKGAGGIKTLYHTKDIKFLLHEPIIWKLRELKAYQQKIRKARAQREYRKMRQYFRDYPEINIDHVVKERYPTFVDALRDLDDCLTLCFLFSTFPSLKKVPRDQSLLCRRLTVEFMHAVIAAKALRKVFVSVKGYYYQCELEGQIITWIVPHHFAFQPQSKDEVDFKIMSTFVEFYIMMLGFVNFKLFHSLNLVYPPKLTAAFNSETEKDLVDERAYVAERIAAMNLSLAKIAGSNEAEELPEIDIFDTEDKDPQKLEEAKLEAEKVKKLKTMFKGLKFFINREVPRESLVFIIRCFGGEVSWDRDHFVGATFDESDESIAYQIVDRPSMDKQYLSRYYVQPQWVFDSVNARSLLPINKYLMGATLPPHLSPFVDKTRDQVYMPPEQKALNDPNFKPLNDDDPSDEEIEEASDEDNEAKSEPEDAEEALTRQYQQEVEQDSPSEDEEDDEKKKLAKEKKKAMAVTTGVPHKENPYQIQIEDKQAFRLREKLVRKKHRNLYKSMKAGQENRKKEIWLLRKKRRLHDERVKEDKKAEKRTQKKQALEAALNIK
;
A
#
# COMPACT_ATOMS: atom_id res chain seq x y z
N MET A 1 37.39 -48.81 -10.99
CA MET A 1 35.97 -49.22 -10.83
C MET A 1 35.07 -48.27 -11.62
N VAL A 2 34.46 -48.73 -12.72
CA VAL A 2 33.51 -47.90 -13.49
C VAL A 2 32.17 -47.85 -12.75
N SER A 3 31.74 -46.68 -12.31
CA SER A 3 30.48 -46.54 -11.57
C SER A 3 29.29 -46.95 -12.46
N LYS A 4 28.35 -47.76 -11.92
CA LYS A 4 27.13 -48.16 -12.63
C LYS A 4 26.39 -46.94 -13.20
N LYS A 5 25.97 -47.02 -14.47
CA LYS A 5 25.26 -45.95 -15.18
C LYS A 5 24.02 -45.50 -14.40
N LYS A 6 23.95 -44.21 -14.05
CA LYS A 6 22.84 -43.64 -13.27
C LYS A 6 21.53 -43.70 -14.07
N LYS A 7 20.42 -44.02 -13.40
CA LYS A 7 19.08 -44.04 -14.02
C LYS A 7 18.70 -42.63 -14.48
N LYS A 8 17.98 -42.52 -15.60
CA LYS A 8 17.49 -41.22 -16.09
C LYS A 8 16.63 -40.54 -15.03
N TYR A 9 16.80 -39.23 -14.87
CA TYR A 9 16.10 -38.39 -13.89
C TYR A 9 16.36 -38.73 -12.41
N SER A 10 17.34 -39.59 -12.09
CA SER A 10 17.73 -39.84 -10.69
C SER A 10 18.57 -38.72 -10.10
N THR A 11 19.12 -37.83 -10.92
CA THR A 11 19.93 -36.68 -10.52
C THR A 11 19.50 -35.40 -11.25
N GLY A 12 19.85 -34.25 -10.65
CA GLY A 12 19.50 -32.93 -11.15
C GLY A 12 18.02 -32.60 -10.95
N GLU A 13 17.48 -31.78 -11.85
CA GLU A 13 16.12 -31.24 -11.72
C GLU A 13 15.03 -32.32 -11.62
N GLY A 14 15.21 -33.47 -12.29
CA GLY A 14 14.25 -34.59 -12.22
C GLY A 14 14.10 -35.25 -10.84
N ALA A 15 15.09 -35.06 -9.95
CA ALA A 15 15.05 -35.52 -8.57
C ALA A 15 14.71 -34.39 -7.58
N GLN A 16 15.08 -33.15 -7.92
CA GLN A 16 14.87 -31.97 -7.07
C GLN A 16 13.40 -31.56 -6.97
N PHE A 17 12.60 -31.83 -8.00
CA PHE A 17 11.19 -31.46 -8.06
C PHE A 17 10.26 -32.67 -8.01
N ILE A 18 9.10 -32.47 -7.42
CA ILE A 18 8.01 -33.44 -7.35
C ILE A 18 6.70 -32.77 -7.78
N THR A 19 5.88 -33.47 -8.57
CA THR A 19 4.57 -32.97 -9.00
C THR A 19 3.59 -32.95 -7.83
N ARG A 20 2.61 -32.03 -7.84
CA ARG A 20 1.56 -31.97 -6.81
C ARG A 20 0.87 -33.33 -6.59
N LYS A 21 0.50 -34.04 -7.66
CA LYS A 21 -0.13 -35.37 -7.58
C LYS A 21 0.78 -36.40 -6.88
N ALA A 22 2.08 -36.37 -7.15
CA ALA A 22 3.04 -37.26 -6.50
C ALA A 22 3.28 -36.88 -5.03
N ALA A 23 3.31 -35.58 -4.70
CA ALA A 23 3.38 -35.09 -3.33
C ALA A 23 2.16 -35.53 -2.50
N LEU A 24 0.95 -35.39 -3.04
CA LEU A 24 -0.29 -35.87 -2.41
C LEU A 24 -0.24 -37.36 -2.11
N LYS A 25 0.16 -38.17 -3.10
CA LYS A 25 0.28 -39.63 -2.94
C LYS A 25 1.32 -39.99 -1.88
N LYS A 26 2.42 -39.24 -1.80
CA LYS A 26 3.49 -39.48 -0.83
C LYS A 26 3.09 -39.12 0.61
N LEU A 27 2.40 -37.99 0.81
CA LEU A 27 1.94 -37.54 2.13
C LEU A 27 0.65 -38.23 2.58
N GLN A 28 -0.06 -38.90 1.66
CA GLN A 28 -1.36 -39.54 1.89
C GLN A 28 -2.42 -38.55 2.42
N LEU A 29 -2.42 -37.34 1.86
CA LEU A 29 -3.33 -36.25 2.22
C LEU A 29 -4.33 -35.95 1.11
N SER A 30 -5.48 -35.40 1.51
CA SER A 30 -6.43 -34.82 0.55
C SER A 30 -5.85 -33.52 -0.04
N LEU A 31 -6.38 -33.08 -1.19
CA LEU A 31 -5.95 -31.82 -1.81
C LEU A 31 -6.20 -30.62 -0.90
N LYS A 32 -7.31 -30.63 -0.14
CA LYS A 32 -7.67 -29.56 0.81
C LYS A 32 -6.62 -29.47 1.92
N ASP A 33 -6.32 -30.59 2.55
CA ASP A 33 -5.41 -30.65 3.70
C ASP A 33 -3.97 -30.36 3.28
N PHE A 34 -3.57 -30.84 2.10
CA PHE A 34 -2.29 -30.52 1.51
C PHE A 34 -2.13 -29.01 1.26
N ARG A 35 -3.13 -28.35 0.67
CA ARG A 35 -3.11 -26.88 0.48
C ARG A 35 -2.99 -26.15 1.81
N ARG A 36 -3.80 -26.53 2.82
CA ARG A 36 -3.74 -25.93 4.17
C ARG A 36 -2.34 -26.03 4.77
N ILE A 37 -1.75 -27.23 4.79
CA ILE A 37 -0.41 -27.43 5.35
C ILE A 37 0.66 -26.66 4.58
N CYS A 38 0.57 -26.63 3.24
CA CYS A 38 1.49 -25.83 2.43
C CYS A 38 1.42 -24.34 2.78
N ILE A 39 0.21 -23.82 3.04
CA ILE A 39 0.01 -22.42 3.45
C ILE A 39 0.62 -22.17 4.83
N LEU A 40 0.28 -23.00 5.82
CA LEU A 40 0.78 -22.85 7.20
C LEU A 40 2.32 -22.86 7.25
N LYS A 41 2.97 -23.77 6.50
CA LYS A 41 4.43 -23.88 6.44
C LYS A 41 5.12 -22.94 5.46
N GLY A 42 4.38 -22.16 4.65
CA GLY A 42 4.99 -21.31 3.62
C GLY A 42 5.68 -22.09 2.50
N ILE A 43 5.13 -23.23 2.08
CA ILE A 43 5.66 -24.03 0.97
C ILE A 43 4.93 -23.69 -0.32
N TYR A 44 5.67 -23.08 -1.24
CA TYR A 44 5.13 -22.58 -2.50
C TYR A 44 5.53 -23.47 -3.68
N PRO A 45 4.70 -23.53 -4.74
CA PRO A 45 5.11 -24.14 -6.00
C PRO A 45 6.31 -23.38 -6.58
N ARG A 46 7.23 -24.10 -7.23
CA ARG A 46 8.46 -23.55 -7.80
C ARG A 46 8.57 -23.90 -9.28
N GLU A 47 9.01 -22.93 -10.08
CA GLU A 47 9.24 -23.12 -11.50
C GLU A 47 10.69 -23.57 -11.76
N PRO A 48 10.92 -24.77 -12.31
CA PRO A 48 12.26 -25.26 -12.64
C PRO A 48 12.79 -24.58 -13.91
N ARG A 49 14.13 -24.49 -14.02
CA ARG A 49 14.79 -24.01 -15.25
C ARG A 49 14.45 -24.87 -16.48
N ASN A 50 14.48 -26.20 -16.35
CA ASN A 50 14.14 -27.14 -17.43
C ASN A 50 12.93 -28.01 -17.06
N ARG A 51 11.74 -27.49 -17.35
CA ARG A 51 10.46 -28.14 -17.04
C ARG A 51 10.34 -29.59 -17.53
N LYS A 52 10.77 -29.87 -18.76
CA LYS A 52 10.73 -31.24 -19.33
C LYS A 52 11.55 -32.23 -18.49
N ARG A 53 12.72 -31.81 -17.98
CA ARG A 53 13.59 -32.65 -17.15
C ARG A 53 13.02 -32.84 -15.75
N ALA A 54 12.47 -31.78 -15.16
CA ALA A 54 11.81 -31.84 -13.84
C ALA A 54 10.55 -32.73 -13.87
N GLN A 55 9.79 -32.71 -14.96
CA GLN A 55 8.60 -33.55 -15.14
C GLN A 55 8.89 -34.95 -15.67
N LYS A 56 10.16 -35.37 -15.72
CA LYS A 56 10.59 -36.69 -16.20
C LYS A 56 10.11 -37.01 -17.62
N GLY A 57 10.11 -36.00 -18.49
CA GLY A 57 9.69 -36.11 -19.88
C GLY A 57 8.19 -35.95 -20.12
N ALA A 58 7.37 -35.76 -19.08
CA ALA A 58 5.94 -35.51 -19.28
C ALA A 58 5.70 -34.14 -19.92
N GLY A 59 4.76 -34.08 -20.85
CA GLY A 59 4.26 -32.84 -21.43
C GLY A 59 3.33 -32.08 -20.46
N GLY A 60 3.15 -30.79 -20.75
CA GLY A 60 2.18 -29.92 -20.08
C GLY A 60 2.69 -29.12 -18.88
N ILE A 61 1.86 -28.18 -18.44
CA ILE A 61 2.17 -27.26 -17.35
C ILE A 61 1.66 -27.86 -16.03
N LYS A 62 2.52 -28.62 -15.33
CA LYS A 62 2.22 -29.17 -13.99
C LYS A 62 2.81 -28.28 -12.89
N THR A 63 2.10 -28.20 -11.76
CA THR A 63 2.60 -27.57 -10.54
C THR A 63 3.62 -28.48 -9.86
N LEU A 64 4.79 -27.90 -9.59
CA LEU A 64 5.95 -28.59 -9.04
C LEU A 64 6.32 -27.98 -7.69
N TYR A 65 6.76 -28.82 -6.77
CA TYR A 65 7.28 -28.46 -5.46
C TYR A 65 8.70 -29.01 -5.33
N HIS A 66 9.52 -28.46 -4.44
CA HIS A 66 10.79 -29.09 -4.13
C HIS A 66 10.58 -30.38 -3.32
N THR A 67 11.34 -31.41 -3.68
CA THR A 67 11.29 -32.70 -2.99
C THR A 67 11.79 -32.57 -1.54
N LYS A 68 12.67 -31.60 -1.24
CA LYS A 68 13.14 -31.31 0.12
C LYS A 68 12.00 -30.81 1.01
N ASP A 69 11.23 -29.85 0.54
CA ASP A 69 10.10 -29.27 1.28
C ASP A 69 9.02 -30.31 1.58
N ILE A 70 8.72 -31.19 0.60
CA ILE A 70 7.76 -32.30 0.82
C ILE A 70 8.30 -33.35 1.80
N LYS A 71 9.62 -33.56 1.87
CA LYS A 71 10.22 -34.41 2.90
C LYS A 71 10.11 -33.75 4.28
N PHE A 72 10.32 -32.45 4.36
CA PHE A 72 10.14 -31.69 5.60
C PHE A 72 8.70 -31.81 6.12
N LEU A 73 7.70 -31.65 5.25
CA LEU A 73 6.29 -31.85 5.61
C LEU A 73 5.98 -33.23 6.18
N LEU A 74 6.71 -34.28 5.78
CA LEU A 74 6.42 -35.64 6.23
C LEU A 74 6.60 -35.81 7.75
N HIS A 75 7.45 -34.99 8.36
CA HIS A 75 7.73 -35.01 9.79
C HIS A 75 6.89 -34.00 10.59
N GLU A 76 5.92 -33.33 9.94
CA GLU A 76 5.14 -32.28 10.59
C GLU A 76 4.05 -32.84 11.53
N PRO A 77 3.98 -32.42 12.81
CA PRO A 77 2.97 -32.89 13.77
C PRO A 77 1.53 -32.60 13.35
N ILE A 78 1.29 -31.50 12.62
CA ILE A 78 -0.06 -31.11 12.14
C ILE A 78 -0.69 -32.20 11.26
N ILE A 79 0.12 -32.97 10.51
CA ILE A 79 -0.40 -34.07 9.69
C ILE A 79 -1.10 -35.12 10.55
N TRP A 80 -0.53 -35.45 11.71
CA TRP A 80 -1.11 -36.42 12.64
C TRP A 80 -2.42 -35.91 13.23
N LYS A 81 -2.47 -34.63 13.61
CA LYS A 81 -3.70 -33.98 14.08
C LYS A 81 -4.81 -33.96 13.02
N LEU A 82 -4.48 -33.73 11.75
CA LEU A 82 -5.45 -33.82 10.66
C LEU A 82 -6.00 -35.24 10.47
N ARG A 83 -5.18 -36.27 10.70
CA ARG A 83 -5.62 -37.67 10.67
C ARG A 83 -6.54 -37.99 11.85
N GLU A 84 -6.21 -37.52 13.05
CA GLU A 84 -7.06 -37.62 14.24
C GLU A 84 -8.43 -36.96 14.01
N LEU A 85 -8.45 -35.74 13.47
CA LEU A 85 -9.68 -35.03 13.12
C LEU A 85 -10.55 -35.81 12.15
N LYS A 86 -9.95 -36.42 11.12
CA LYS A 86 -10.68 -37.25 10.16
C LYS A 86 -11.27 -38.49 10.82
N ALA A 87 -10.55 -39.11 11.75
CA ALA A 87 -11.06 -40.24 12.53
C ALA A 87 -12.23 -39.81 13.43
N TYR A 88 -12.15 -38.66 14.09
CA TYR A 88 -13.24 -38.09 14.89
C TYR A 88 -14.46 -37.77 14.04
N GLN A 89 -14.29 -37.15 12.86
CA GLN A 89 -15.38 -36.90 11.93
C GLN A 89 -16.08 -38.21 11.50
N GLN A 90 -15.32 -39.29 11.31
CA GLN A 90 -15.89 -40.60 11.00
C GLN A 90 -16.66 -41.20 12.19
N LYS A 91 -16.13 -41.06 13.42
CA LYS A 91 -16.83 -41.48 14.66
C LYS A 91 -18.16 -40.71 14.83
N ILE A 92 -18.14 -39.40 14.62
CA ILE A 92 -19.34 -38.55 14.66
C ILE A 92 -20.35 -38.99 13.59
N ARG A 93 -19.89 -39.25 12.36
CA ARG A 93 -20.76 -39.72 11.27
C ARG A 93 -21.39 -41.08 11.60
N LYS A 94 -20.63 -42.00 12.20
CA LYS A 94 -21.11 -43.32 12.62
C LYS A 94 -22.15 -43.21 13.74
N ALA A 95 -21.85 -42.43 14.79
CA ALA A 95 -22.79 -42.18 15.89
C ALA A 95 -24.08 -41.52 15.40
N ARG A 96 -23.98 -40.57 14.46
CA ARG A 96 -25.15 -39.94 13.82
C ARG A 96 -25.98 -40.94 13.03
N ALA A 97 -25.35 -41.83 12.26
CA ALA A 97 -26.04 -42.87 11.49
C ALA A 97 -26.74 -43.88 12.42
N GLN A 98 -26.13 -44.21 13.56
CA GLN A 98 -26.69 -45.08 14.59
C GLN A 98 -27.67 -44.38 15.54
N ARG A 99 -27.92 -43.06 15.34
CA ARG A 99 -28.76 -42.21 16.20
C ARG A 99 -28.33 -42.18 17.68
N GLU A 100 -27.06 -42.42 17.95
CA GLU A 100 -26.48 -42.36 19.30
C GLU A 100 -26.08 -40.93 19.68
N TYR A 101 -27.07 -40.08 20.00
CA TYR A 101 -26.85 -38.65 20.25
C TYR A 101 -25.96 -38.36 21.47
N ARG A 102 -25.96 -39.24 22.49
CA ARG A 102 -25.11 -39.08 23.69
C ARG A 102 -23.63 -39.18 23.34
N LYS A 103 -23.22 -40.23 22.61
CA LYS A 103 -21.83 -40.41 22.16
C LYS A 103 -21.42 -39.33 21.16
N MET A 104 -22.35 -38.89 20.29
CA MET A 104 -22.11 -37.76 19.40
C MET A 104 -21.74 -36.49 20.17
N ARG A 105 -22.50 -36.13 21.22
CA ARG A 105 -22.17 -34.96 22.06
C ARG A 105 -20.82 -35.10 22.76
N GLN A 106 -20.48 -36.31 23.23
CA GLN A 106 -19.16 -36.59 23.81
C GLN A 106 -18.05 -36.36 22.78
N TYR A 107 -18.18 -36.87 21.56
CA TYR A 107 -17.20 -36.65 20.49
C TYR A 107 -17.07 -35.18 20.04
N PHE A 108 -18.12 -34.37 20.19
CA PHE A 108 -18.03 -32.92 19.96
C PHE A 108 -17.27 -32.20 21.07
N ARG A 109 -17.42 -32.63 22.33
CA ARG A 109 -16.65 -32.09 23.46
C ARG A 109 -15.18 -32.47 23.38
N ASP A 110 -14.90 -33.72 23.03
CA ASP A 110 -13.54 -34.25 22.91
C ASP A 110 -12.92 -33.98 21.52
N TYR A 111 -13.50 -33.08 20.73
CA TYR A 111 -13.03 -32.81 19.38
C TYR A 111 -11.65 -32.13 19.45
N PRO A 112 -10.61 -32.69 18.80
CA PRO A 112 -9.27 -32.16 18.95
C PRO A 112 -9.13 -30.80 18.26
N GLU A 113 -8.39 -29.88 18.87
CA GLU A 113 -8.02 -28.61 18.27
C GLU A 113 -6.62 -28.68 17.63
N ILE A 114 -6.38 -27.87 16.60
CA ILE A 114 -5.06 -27.80 15.96
C ILE A 114 -4.34 -26.58 16.49
N ASN A 115 -3.25 -26.81 17.20
CA ASN A 115 -2.34 -25.74 17.62
C ASN A 115 -1.34 -25.48 16.48
N ILE A 116 -1.14 -24.20 16.16
CA ILE A 116 -0.27 -23.74 15.05
C ILE A 116 0.92 -22.93 15.60
N ASP A 117 1.00 -22.76 16.91
CA ASP A 117 1.98 -21.93 17.62
C ASP A 117 3.43 -22.29 17.28
N HIS A 118 3.74 -23.59 17.20
CA HIS A 118 5.08 -24.06 16.85
C HIS A 118 5.44 -23.70 15.41
N VAL A 119 4.47 -23.64 14.50
CA VAL A 119 4.70 -23.25 13.11
C VAL A 119 5.08 -21.78 13.00
N VAL A 120 4.43 -20.91 13.77
CA VAL A 120 4.76 -19.48 13.80
C VAL A 120 6.19 -19.29 14.31
N LYS A 121 6.56 -19.96 15.41
CA LYS A 121 7.91 -19.87 16.00
C LYS A 121 9.00 -20.46 15.09
N GLU A 122 8.71 -21.54 14.37
CA GLU A 122 9.65 -22.10 13.40
C GLU A 122 9.85 -21.19 12.18
N ARG A 123 8.77 -20.54 11.72
CA ARG A 123 8.82 -19.65 10.54
C ARG A 123 9.45 -18.31 10.85
N TYR A 124 9.22 -17.79 12.06
CA TYR A 124 9.75 -16.53 12.56
C TYR A 124 10.53 -16.77 13.86
N PRO A 125 11.81 -17.17 13.77
CA PRO A 125 12.63 -17.42 14.96
C PRO A 125 12.89 -16.15 15.77
N THR A 126 13.00 -15.01 15.09
CA THR A 126 13.16 -13.70 15.72
C THR A 126 11.91 -12.85 15.56
N PHE A 127 11.73 -11.91 16.47
CA PHE A 127 10.61 -10.98 16.41
C PHE A 127 10.70 -10.01 15.24
N VAL A 128 11.92 -9.56 14.90
CA VAL A 128 12.15 -8.69 13.74
C VAL A 128 11.76 -9.40 12.44
N ASP A 129 12.01 -10.70 12.33
CA ASP A 129 11.55 -11.48 11.17
C ASP A 129 10.02 -11.54 11.08
N ALA A 130 9.32 -11.58 12.22
CA ALA A 130 7.86 -11.49 12.23
C ALA A 130 7.37 -10.09 11.83
N LEU A 131 8.05 -9.03 12.28
CA LEU A 131 7.70 -7.65 11.90
C LEU A 131 7.87 -7.38 10.41
N ARG A 132 8.87 -7.99 9.76
CA ARG A 132 9.11 -7.83 8.30
C ARG A 132 7.97 -8.36 7.43
N ASP A 133 7.31 -9.43 7.86
CA ASP A 133 6.19 -10.05 7.14
C ASP A 133 4.82 -9.54 7.65
N LEU A 134 4.80 -8.54 8.55
CA LEU A 134 3.58 -8.08 9.21
C LEU A 134 2.63 -7.31 8.26
N ASP A 135 3.14 -6.73 7.17
CA ASP A 135 2.37 -5.98 6.17
C ASP A 135 1.21 -6.82 5.59
N ASP A 136 1.52 -8.00 5.04
CA ASP A 136 0.53 -8.93 4.47
C ASP A 136 -0.43 -9.46 5.54
N CYS A 137 0.06 -9.66 6.76
CA CYS A 137 -0.72 -10.12 7.89
C CYS A 137 -1.79 -9.08 8.27
N LEU A 138 -1.39 -7.83 8.47
CA LEU A 138 -2.29 -6.74 8.86
C LEU A 138 -3.32 -6.46 7.78
N THR A 139 -2.92 -6.32 6.53
CA THR A 139 -3.84 -6.05 5.42
C THR A 139 -4.95 -7.10 5.33
N LEU A 140 -4.60 -8.37 5.48
CA LEU A 140 -5.60 -9.44 5.44
C LEU A 140 -6.49 -9.47 6.69
N CYS A 141 -5.93 -9.26 7.87
CA CYS A 141 -6.71 -9.17 9.11
C CYS A 141 -7.69 -7.98 9.10
N PHE A 142 -7.27 -6.81 8.61
CA PHE A 142 -8.16 -5.66 8.44
C PHE A 142 -9.28 -5.94 7.42
N LEU A 143 -8.96 -6.58 6.30
CA LEU A 143 -9.99 -7.00 5.33
C LEU A 143 -10.99 -8.01 5.91
N PHE A 144 -10.53 -8.98 6.70
CA PHE A 144 -11.43 -9.94 7.35
C PHE A 144 -12.23 -9.34 8.50
N SER A 145 -11.78 -8.22 9.06
CA SER A 145 -12.52 -7.49 10.08
C SER A 145 -13.79 -6.84 9.50
N THR A 146 -13.76 -6.39 8.23
CA THR A 146 -14.89 -5.78 7.53
C THR A 146 -15.87 -6.80 6.95
N PHE A 147 -15.50 -8.08 6.87
CA PHE A 147 -16.41 -9.09 6.31
C PHE A 147 -17.59 -9.38 7.23
N PRO A 148 -18.81 -9.52 6.67
CA PRO A 148 -19.95 -10.04 7.40
C PRO A 148 -19.77 -11.54 7.69
N SER A 149 -20.70 -12.12 8.44
CA SER A 149 -20.72 -13.56 8.71
C SER A 149 -20.97 -14.37 7.42
N LEU A 150 -19.89 -14.83 6.78
CA LEU A 150 -19.94 -15.62 5.55
C LEU A 150 -19.96 -17.12 5.85
N LYS A 151 -20.75 -17.91 5.11
CA LYS A 151 -20.84 -19.38 5.32
C LYS A 151 -19.50 -20.13 5.26
N LYS A 152 -18.51 -19.59 4.55
CA LYS A 152 -17.19 -20.21 4.35
C LYS A 152 -16.12 -19.73 5.33
N VAL A 153 -16.37 -18.63 6.03
CA VAL A 153 -15.45 -18.01 6.98
C VAL A 153 -16.02 -18.23 8.38
N PRO A 154 -15.32 -18.91 9.29
CA PRO A 154 -15.77 -19.03 10.67
C PRO A 154 -15.99 -17.64 11.28
N ARG A 155 -17.13 -17.44 11.95
CA ARG A 155 -17.43 -16.19 12.66
C ARG A 155 -16.35 -15.85 13.70
N ASP A 156 -15.79 -16.87 14.34
CA ASP A 156 -14.75 -16.70 15.35
C ASP A 156 -13.48 -16.08 14.74
N GLN A 157 -13.15 -16.38 13.48
CA GLN A 157 -12.00 -15.78 12.81
C GLN A 157 -12.18 -14.29 12.56
N SER A 158 -13.36 -13.84 12.13
CA SER A 158 -13.61 -12.42 11.90
C SER A 158 -13.64 -11.64 13.22
N LEU A 159 -14.22 -12.19 14.28
CA LEU A 159 -14.20 -11.61 15.63
C LEU A 159 -12.78 -11.50 16.21
N LEU A 160 -11.94 -12.52 16.02
CA LEU A 160 -10.55 -12.47 16.44
C LEU A 160 -9.73 -11.45 15.64
N CYS A 161 -9.92 -11.37 14.31
CA CYS A 161 -9.26 -10.34 13.49
C CYS A 161 -9.64 -8.93 13.95
N ARG A 162 -10.93 -8.72 14.20
CA ARG A 162 -11.50 -7.50 14.78
C ARG A 162 -10.78 -7.12 16.08
N ARG A 163 -10.75 -8.02 17.07
CA ARG A 163 -10.04 -7.78 18.33
C ARG A 163 -8.55 -7.49 18.13
N LEU A 164 -7.82 -8.35 17.42
CA LEU A 164 -6.36 -8.25 17.29
C LEU A 164 -5.90 -7.01 16.51
N THR A 165 -6.69 -6.55 15.52
CA THR A 165 -6.38 -5.32 14.78
C THR A 165 -6.53 -4.08 15.67
N VAL A 166 -7.54 -4.05 16.55
CA VAL A 166 -7.71 -2.99 17.55
C VAL A 166 -6.58 -3.00 18.57
N GLU A 167 -6.20 -4.18 19.08
CA GLU A 167 -5.04 -4.33 19.96
C GLU A 167 -3.76 -3.78 19.30
N PHE A 168 -3.55 -4.07 18.01
CA PHE A 168 -2.39 -3.56 17.27
C PHE A 168 -2.44 -2.03 17.10
N MET A 169 -3.60 -1.46 16.71
CA MET A 169 -3.75 0.00 16.59
C MET A 169 -3.47 0.70 17.92
N HIS A 170 -3.92 0.12 19.04
CA HIS A 170 -3.61 0.61 20.37
C HIS A 170 -2.11 0.58 20.70
N ALA A 171 -1.42 -0.51 20.36
CA ALA A 171 0.03 -0.59 20.52
C ALA A 171 0.75 0.51 19.73
N VAL A 172 0.29 0.80 18.50
CA VAL A 172 0.83 1.88 17.67
C VAL A 172 0.56 3.27 18.27
N ILE A 173 -0.64 3.50 18.81
CA ILE A 173 -0.99 4.73 19.53
C ILE A 173 -0.08 4.92 20.75
N ALA A 174 0.07 3.88 21.57
CA ALA A 174 0.89 3.93 22.77
C ALA A 174 2.38 4.13 22.45
N ALA A 175 2.89 3.48 21.39
CA ALA A 175 4.27 3.65 20.92
C ALA A 175 4.52 4.98 20.20
N LYS A 176 3.47 5.69 19.76
CA LYS A 176 3.55 6.86 18.87
C LYS A 176 4.44 6.59 17.66
N ALA A 177 4.17 5.45 17.01
CA ALA A 177 5.03 4.86 15.98
C ALA A 177 4.62 5.22 14.54
N LEU A 178 3.50 5.91 14.33
CA LEU A 178 3.02 6.30 13.00
C LEU A 178 3.97 7.32 12.35
N ARG A 179 4.20 7.21 11.04
CA ARG A 179 5.14 8.04 10.28
C ARG A 179 4.56 8.67 9.02
N LYS A 180 3.80 7.90 8.24
CA LYS A 180 3.15 8.38 7.01
C LYS A 180 1.72 7.89 6.95
N VAL A 181 0.85 8.69 6.36
CA VAL A 181 -0.56 8.35 6.15
C VAL A 181 -0.97 8.76 4.75
N PHE A 182 -1.79 7.97 4.07
CA PHE A 182 -2.30 8.34 2.75
C PHE A 182 -3.71 7.81 2.55
N VAL A 183 -4.59 8.66 2.02
CA VAL A 183 -5.95 8.27 1.66
C VAL A 183 -6.01 7.97 0.17
N SER A 184 -6.55 6.81 -0.18
CA SER A 184 -6.76 6.38 -1.56
C SER A 184 -8.19 5.90 -1.76
N VAL A 185 -8.58 5.69 -3.02
CA VAL A 185 -9.86 5.07 -3.39
C VAL A 185 -10.02 3.68 -2.77
N LYS A 186 -8.91 2.95 -2.56
CA LYS A 186 -8.95 1.60 -1.96
C LYS A 186 -9.16 1.60 -0.44
N GLY A 187 -8.70 2.64 0.24
CA GLY A 187 -8.62 2.67 1.70
C GLY A 187 -7.55 3.63 2.22
N TYR A 188 -7.25 3.48 3.50
CA TYR A 188 -6.23 4.24 4.23
C TYR A 188 -4.93 3.45 4.30
N TYR A 189 -3.84 4.03 3.82
CA TYR A 189 -2.51 3.48 3.97
C TYR A 189 -1.84 4.10 5.19
N TYR A 190 -1.33 3.26 6.08
CA TYR A 190 -0.57 3.66 7.25
C TYR A 190 0.83 3.09 7.14
N GLN A 191 1.82 3.89 7.54
CA GLN A 191 3.18 3.44 7.73
C GLN A 191 3.60 3.71 9.16
N CYS A 192 3.99 2.67 9.89
CA CYS A 192 4.60 2.77 11.20
C CYS A 192 6.02 2.25 11.22
N GLU A 193 6.76 2.66 12.23
CA GLU A 193 8.13 2.23 12.48
C GLU A 193 8.20 1.60 13.88
N LEU A 194 8.39 0.29 13.93
CA LEU A 194 8.47 -0.50 15.17
C LEU A 194 9.81 -1.25 15.20
N GLU A 195 10.58 -1.11 16.29
CA GLU A 195 11.92 -1.71 16.44
C GLU A 195 12.85 -1.55 15.21
N GLY A 196 12.78 -0.38 14.54
CA GLY A 196 13.58 -0.08 13.34
C GLY A 196 13.08 -0.74 12.04
N GLN A 197 11.99 -1.51 12.08
CA GLN A 197 11.33 -2.04 10.89
C GLN A 197 10.16 -1.14 10.49
N ILE A 198 10.13 -0.78 9.20
CA ILE A 198 9.03 -0.04 8.61
C ILE A 198 7.95 -1.03 8.17
N ILE A 199 6.72 -0.79 8.60
CA ILE A 199 5.55 -1.64 8.35
C ILE A 199 4.51 -0.78 7.65
N THR A 200 4.03 -1.21 6.50
CA THR A 200 3.04 -0.49 5.69
C THR A 200 1.83 -1.38 5.43
N TRP A 201 0.66 -0.94 5.87
CA TRP A 201 -0.58 -1.69 5.67
C TRP A 201 -1.71 -0.77 5.19
N ILE A 202 -2.72 -1.39 4.59
CA ILE A 202 -3.95 -0.76 4.15
C ILE A 202 -5.12 -1.21 5.02
N VAL A 203 -5.93 -0.23 5.44
CA VAL A 203 -7.25 -0.43 6.03
C VAL A 203 -8.30 -0.08 4.97
N PRO A 204 -9.15 -1.03 4.55
CA PRO A 204 -10.17 -0.75 3.54
C PRO A 204 -11.21 0.24 4.05
N HIS A 205 -11.84 0.97 3.14
CA HIS A 205 -13.01 1.77 3.48
C HIS A 205 -14.17 0.88 3.95
N HIS A 206 -14.95 1.39 4.90
CA HIS A 206 -16.10 0.69 5.46
C HIS A 206 -17.31 0.81 4.51
N PHE A 207 -17.23 0.13 3.37
CA PHE A 207 -18.34 0.00 2.44
C PHE A 207 -19.08 -1.32 2.65
N ALA A 208 -20.34 -1.34 2.20
CA ALA A 208 -21.16 -2.56 2.23
C ALA A 208 -20.48 -3.66 1.42
N PHE A 209 -20.39 -4.86 2.00
CA PHE A 209 -19.77 -6.01 1.34
C PHE A 209 -20.62 -6.47 0.16
N GLN A 210 -20.06 -6.40 -1.05
CA GLN A 210 -20.66 -6.99 -2.24
C GLN A 210 -20.22 -8.46 -2.36
N PRO A 211 -21.16 -9.43 -2.38
CA PRO A 211 -20.81 -10.84 -2.50
C PRO A 211 -20.16 -11.16 -3.86
N GLN A 212 -18.89 -11.56 -3.83
CA GLN A 212 -18.16 -12.00 -5.02
C GLN A 212 -18.45 -13.48 -5.36
N SER A 213 -18.32 -13.81 -6.65
CA SER A 213 -18.49 -15.19 -7.12
C SER A 213 -17.34 -16.08 -6.62
N LYS A 214 -17.60 -17.39 -6.51
CA LYS A 214 -16.59 -18.38 -6.09
C LYS A 214 -15.46 -18.54 -7.11
N ASP A 215 -15.72 -18.20 -8.36
CA ASP A 215 -14.74 -18.32 -9.45
C ASP A 215 -13.71 -17.20 -9.42
N GLU A 216 -14.04 -16.08 -8.75
CA GLU A 216 -13.13 -14.95 -8.53
C GLU A 216 -12.24 -15.19 -7.31
N VAL A 217 -12.82 -15.60 -6.17
CA VAL A 217 -12.09 -15.71 -4.89
C VAL A 217 -12.39 -16.99 -4.11
N ASP A 218 -11.32 -17.73 -3.76
CA ASP A 218 -11.40 -18.90 -2.88
C ASP A 218 -11.21 -18.52 -1.39
N PHE A 219 -12.31 -18.10 -0.76
CA PHE A 219 -12.37 -17.78 0.68
C PHE A 219 -11.84 -18.87 1.62
N LYS A 220 -11.80 -20.14 1.18
CA LYS A 220 -11.31 -21.24 2.02
C LYS A 220 -9.80 -21.23 2.14
N ILE A 221 -9.11 -20.86 1.06
CA ILE A 221 -7.66 -20.63 1.07
C ILE A 221 -7.38 -19.39 1.93
N MET A 222 -8.13 -18.30 1.72
CA MET A 222 -7.97 -17.08 2.51
C MET A 222 -8.17 -17.31 4.01
N SER A 223 -9.19 -18.08 4.40
CA SER A 223 -9.43 -18.46 5.81
C SER A 223 -8.25 -19.23 6.44
N THR A 224 -7.52 -20.05 5.67
CA THR A 224 -6.31 -20.71 6.19
C THR A 224 -5.11 -19.78 6.34
N PHE A 225 -5.01 -18.73 5.52
CA PHE A 225 -4.02 -17.66 5.71
C PHE A 225 -4.35 -16.84 6.96
N VAL A 226 -5.61 -16.45 7.11
CA VAL A 226 -6.10 -15.69 8.27
C VAL A 226 -5.90 -16.48 9.56
N GLU A 227 -6.15 -17.80 9.56
CA GLU A 227 -5.89 -18.65 10.72
C GLU A 227 -4.42 -18.55 11.19
N PHE A 228 -3.47 -18.56 10.24
CA PHE A 228 -2.04 -18.38 10.55
C PHE A 228 -1.73 -16.96 11.02
N TYR A 229 -2.27 -15.95 10.35
CA TYR A 229 -2.03 -14.53 10.67
C TYR A 229 -2.64 -14.09 12.00
N ILE A 230 -3.80 -14.61 12.40
CA ILE A 230 -4.37 -14.41 13.73
C ILE A 230 -3.37 -14.84 14.81
N MET A 231 -2.77 -16.03 14.64
CA MET A 231 -1.81 -16.55 15.62
C MET A 231 -0.52 -15.72 15.63
N MET A 232 -0.01 -15.37 14.45
CA MET A 232 1.17 -14.50 14.31
C MET A 232 0.95 -13.13 14.95
N LEU A 233 -0.16 -12.46 14.64
CA LEU A 233 -0.51 -11.15 15.19
C LEU A 233 -0.75 -11.22 16.70
N GLY A 234 -1.31 -12.32 17.22
CA GLY A 234 -1.43 -12.56 18.66
C GLY A 234 -0.07 -12.60 19.36
N PHE A 235 0.92 -13.34 18.84
CA PHE A 235 2.28 -13.35 19.39
C PHE A 235 2.97 -11.99 19.28
N VAL A 236 2.76 -11.29 18.16
CA VAL A 236 3.34 -9.96 17.93
C VAL A 236 2.77 -8.95 18.92
N ASN A 237 1.43 -8.88 19.05
CA ASN A 237 0.77 -8.02 20.02
C ASN A 237 1.20 -8.35 21.45
N PHE A 238 1.24 -9.64 21.83
CA PHE A 238 1.73 -10.04 23.14
C PHE A 238 3.11 -9.43 23.43
N LYS A 239 4.08 -9.58 22.50
CA LYS A 239 5.42 -9.02 22.69
C LYS A 239 5.43 -7.48 22.69
N LEU A 240 4.69 -6.83 21.78
CA LEU A 240 4.60 -5.37 21.70
C LEU A 240 4.07 -4.76 23.00
N PHE A 241 2.98 -5.31 23.55
CA PHE A 241 2.41 -4.80 24.79
C PHE A 241 3.39 -4.94 25.97
N HIS A 242 4.09 -6.07 26.07
CA HIS A 242 5.12 -6.25 27.09
C HIS A 242 6.31 -5.30 26.90
N SER A 243 6.75 -5.03 25.66
CA SER A 243 7.81 -4.04 25.40
C SER A 243 7.40 -2.61 25.75
N LEU A 244 6.10 -2.30 25.70
CA LEU A 244 5.53 -1.00 26.05
C LEU A 244 5.08 -0.91 27.51
N ASN A 245 5.36 -1.93 28.34
CA ASN A 245 4.93 -2.03 29.74
C ASN A 245 3.40 -1.94 29.93
N LEU A 246 2.64 -2.45 28.97
CA LEU A 246 1.19 -2.54 28.99
C LEU A 246 0.73 -3.96 29.39
N VAL A 247 -0.41 -4.05 30.07
CA VAL A 247 -1.01 -5.34 30.43
C VAL A 247 -1.60 -6.01 29.18
N TYR A 248 -1.28 -7.29 28.97
CA TYR A 248 -1.89 -8.11 27.91
C TYR A 248 -2.65 -9.32 28.49
N PRO A 249 -3.89 -9.61 28.04
CA PRO A 249 -4.71 -8.83 27.10
C PRO A 249 -5.07 -7.43 27.63
N PRO A 250 -5.27 -6.43 26.76
CA PRO A 250 -5.58 -5.07 27.19
C PRO A 250 -6.88 -5.03 27.97
N LYS A 251 -6.82 -4.46 29.17
CA LYS A 251 -7.99 -4.11 29.97
C LYS A 251 -8.25 -2.63 29.77
N LEU A 252 -9.41 -2.28 29.19
CA LEU A 252 -9.83 -0.89 29.11
C LEU A 252 -10.12 -0.39 30.53
N THR A 253 -9.63 0.80 30.86
CA THR A 253 -9.77 1.41 32.19
C THR A 253 -11.21 1.83 32.48
N ALA A 254 -12.00 2.13 31.43
CA ALA A 254 -13.43 2.28 31.53
C ALA A 254 -14.11 0.94 31.24
N ALA A 255 -14.75 0.38 32.26
CA ALA A 255 -15.72 -0.69 32.09
C ALA A 255 -16.91 -0.14 31.30
N PHE A 256 -16.90 -0.29 29.97
CA PHE A 256 -18.16 -0.32 29.25
C PHE A 256 -18.89 -1.57 29.73
N ASN A 257 -20.00 -1.37 30.43
CA ASN A 257 -20.77 -2.41 31.10
C ASN A 257 -21.00 -3.61 30.17
N SER A 258 -20.31 -4.71 30.48
CA SER A 258 -20.35 -6.00 29.81
C SER A 258 -21.60 -6.80 30.16
N GLU A 259 -22.77 -6.15 30.22
CA GLU A 259 -24.05 -6.85 30.45
C GLU A 259 -24.81 -7.13 29.14
N THR A 260 -24.39 -6.55 28.02
CA THR A 260 -25.01 -6.74 26.70
C THR A 260 -24.25 -7.73 25.79
N GLU A 261 -23.40 -8.59 26.36
CA GLU A 261 -22.57 -9.55 25.60
C GLU A 261 -23.33 -10.71 24.92
N LYS A 262 -24.67 -10.76 25.00
CA LYS A 262 -25.46 -11.86 24.43
C LYS A 262 -26.37 -11.50 23.27
N ASP A 263 -26.49 -10.22 22.94
CA ASP A 263 -27.32 -9.80 21.79
C ASP A 263 -26.47 -9.65 20.52
N LEU A 264 -27.13 -9.85 19.38
CA LEU A 264 -26.55 -9.76 18.05
C LEU A 264 -25.77 -8.45 17.90
N VAL A 265 -24.44 -8.51 18.04
CA VAL A 265 -23.58 -7.34 17.84
C VAL A 265 -23.70 -6.89 16.38
N ASP A 266 -24.50 -5.85 16.16
CA ASP A 266 -24.55 -5.14 14.89
C ASP A 266 -23.14 -4.63 14.53
N GLU A 267 -22.76 -4.70 13.25
CA GLU A 267 -21.43 -4.27 12.79
C GLU A 267 -21.14 -2.80 13.18
N ARG A 268 -22.18 -1.97 13.26
CA ARG A 268 -22.09 -0.57 13.71
C ARG A 268 -21.77 -0.44 15.20
N ALA A 269 -22.31 -1.32 16.04
CA ALA A 269 -22.04 -1.32 17.48
C ALA A 269 -20.58 -1.73 17.77
N TYR A 270 -20.04 -2.68 16.99
CA TYR A 270 -18.65 -3.09 17.09
C TYR A 270 -17.66 -1.98 16.66
N VAL A 271 -17.94 -1.32 15.53
CA VAL A 271 -17.14 -0.16 15.10
C VAL A 271 -17.17 0.93 16.18
N ALA A 272 -18.29 1.05 16.89
CA ALA A 272 -18.44 1.96 18.02
C ALA A 272 -17.61 1.61 19.24
N GLU A 273 -17.64 0.36 19.65
CA GLU A 273 -16.77 -0.14 20.70
C GLU A 273 -15.28 0.03 20.35
N ARG A 274 -14.88 -0.24 19.10
CA ARG A 274 -13.50 -0.05 18.63
C ARG A 274 -13.02 1.40 18.73
N ILE A 275 -13.81 2.34 18.24
CA ILE A 275 -13.44 3.75 18.24
C ILE A 275 -13.44 4.30 19.68
N ALA A 276 -14.42 3.89 20.50
CA ALA A 276 -14.47 4.23 21.91
C ALA A 276 -13.25 3.69 22.67
N ALA A 277 -12.88 2.43 22.40
CA ALA A 277 -11.68 1.82 22.96
C ALA A 277 -10.45 2.64 22.60
N MET A 278 -10.24 2.96 21.31
CA MET A 278 -9.11 3.77 20.83
C MET A 278 -9.03 5.17 21.44
N ASN A 279 -10.17 5.74 21.82
CA ASN A 279 -10.20 7.05 22.46
C ASN A 279 -9.86 7.00 23.96
N LEU A 280 -9.74 5.82 24.57
CA LEU A 280 -9.36 5.64 25.97
C LEU A 280 -7.88 5.29 26.11
N SER A 281 -7.26 5.78 27.18
CA SER A 281 -5.90 5.41 27.54
C SER A 281 -5.86 4.03 28.20
N LEU A 282 -4.91 3.19 27.79
CA LEU A 282 -4.74 1.83 28.30
C LEU A 282 -4.15 1.79 29.72
N ALA A 283 -4.48 0.73 30.46
CA ALA A 283 -3.88 0.45 31.75
C ALA A 283 -2.39 0.06 31.60
N LYS A 284 -1.52 0.81 32.27
CA LYS A 284 -0.09 0.52 32.39
C LYS A 284 0.19 -0.40 33.58
N ILE A 285 1.26 -1.18 33.53
CA ILE A 285 1.72 -1.98 34.68
C ILE A 285 2.24 -1.02 35.75
N ALA A 286 1.70 -1.13 36.98
CA ALA A 286 2.08 -0.31 38.13
C ALA A 286 3.58 -0.49 38.44
N GLY A 287 4.33 0.62 38.54
CA GLY A 287 5.78 0.63 38.79
C GLY A 287 6.65 1.04 37.59
N SER A 288 6.05 1.36 36.43
CA SER A 288 6.77 2.07 35.37
C SER A 288 6.90 3.55 35.76
N ASN A 289 8.03 3.90 36.38
CA ASN A 289 8.35 5.29 36.74
C ASN A 289 8.17 6.19 35.51
N GLU A 290 7.47 7.29 35.72
CA GLU A 290 7.31 8.38 34.77
C GLU A 290 8.66 9.01 34.49
N ALA A 291 9.32 8.53 33.45
CA ALA A 291 10.16 9.37 32.64
C ALA A 291 9.59 9.28 31.22
N GLU A 292 8.88 10.32 30.78
CA GLU A 292 8.83 10.70 29.36
C GLU A 292 10.23 11.14 28.87
N GLU A 293 11.33 10.61 29.43
CA GLU A 293 12.63 10.65 28.80
C GLU A 293 12.55 9.67 27.63
N LEU A 294 12.18 10.22 26.48
CA LEU A 294 12.63 9.66 25.21
C LEU A 294 14.08 9.26 25.40
N PRO A 295 14.46 7.96 25.32
CA PRO A 295 15.84 7.58 25.47
C PRO A 295 16.66 8.46 24.53
N GLU A 296 17.60 9.22 25.09
CA GLU A 296 18.64 9.83 24.27
C GLU A 296 19.24 8.69 23.46
N ILE A 297 19.12 8.79 22.14
CA ILE A 297 19.70 7.79 21.25
C ILE A 297 21.20 7.94 21.47
N ASP A 298 21.77 7.02 22.25
CA ASP A 298 23.20 6.95 22.48
C ASP A 298 23.82 6.58 21.14
N ILE A 299 24.39 7.58 20.47
CA ILE A 299 24.95 7.42 19.13
C ILE A 299 26.25 6.65 19.30
N PHE A 300 26.20 5.34 19.08
CA PHE A 300 27.42 4.58 18.87
C PHE A 300 28.11 5.13 17.63
N ASP A 301 29.37 5.55 17.79
CA ASP A 301 30.27 5.86 16.67
C ASP A 301 30.30 4.64 15.75
N THR A 302 29.65 4.76 14.59
CA THR A 302 29.77 3.75 13.54
C THR A 302 31.15 3.87 12.90
N GLU A 303 31.74 2.75 12.49
CA GLU A 303 33.12 2.70 11.95
C GLU A 303 33.31 3.60 10.71
N ASP A 304 32.23 3.95 10.02
CA ASP A 304 32.17 4.89 8.91
C ASP A 304 31.92 6.32 9.40
N LYS A 305 32.99 7.05 9.76
CA LYS A 305 32.99 8.45 10.22
C LYS A 305 32.59 9.47 9.14
N ASP A 306 31.44 9.31 8.51
CA ASP A 306 30.86 10.33 7.61
C ASP A 306 30.04 11.34 8.45
N PRO A 307 30.55 12.57 8.71
CA PRO A 307 29.86 13.54 9.56
C PRO A 307 28.49 13.96 9.01
N GLN A 308 28.32 13.93 7.68
CA GLN A 308 27.07 14.31 7.01
C GLN A 308 25.91 13.35 7.31
N LYS A 309 26.14 12.03 7.28
CA LYS A 309 25.09 11.03 7.54
C LYS A 309 24.65 11.03 9.00
N LEU A 310 25.57 11.31 9.92
CA LEU A 310 25.27 11.46 11.34
C LEU A 310 24.42 12.70 11.62
N GLU A 311 24.72 13.82 10.96
CA GLU A 311 23.92 15.05 11.07
C GLU A 311 22.51 14.88 10.48
N GLU A 312 22.41 14.22 9.33
CA GLU A 312 21.13 13.86 8.72
C GLU A 312 20.29 12.97 9.64
N ALA A 313 20.89 11.94 10.25
CA ALA A 313 20.20 11.06 11.20
C ALA A 313 19.71 11.81 12.45
N LYS A 314 20.50 12.77 12.96
CA LYS A 314 20.08 13.63 14.09
C LYS A 314 18.89 14.50 13.71
N LEU A 315 18.93 15.17 12.56
CA LEU A 315 17.83 15.99 12.06
C LEU A 315 16.56 15.16 11.83
N GLU A 316 16.69 13.92 11.34
CA GLU A 316 15.56 13.01 11.20
C GLU A 316 14.98 12.60 12.56
N ALA A 317 15.83 12.27 13.54
CA ALA A 317 15.39 11.93 14.89
C ALA A 317 14.65 13.10 15.57
N GLU A 318 15.13 14.34 15.42
CA GLU A 318 14.45 15.53 15.92
C GLU A 318 13.09 15.74 15.25
N LYS A 319 13.01 15.58 13.93
CA LYS A 319 11.74 15.65 13.19
C LYS A 319 10.74 14.59 13.69
N VAL A 320 11.22 13.38 13.99
CA VAL A 320 10.39 12.31 14.56
C VAL A 320 9.93 12.66 15.98
N LYS A 321 10.80 13.24 16.83
CA LYS A 321 10.41 13.71 18.16
C LYS A 321 9.32 14.77 18.09
N LYS A 322 9.47 15.78 17.22
CA LYS A 322 8.46 16.83 16.97
C LYS A 322 7.13 16.24 16.52
N LEU A 323 7.17 15.27 15.61
CA LEU A 323 5.99 14.59 15.09
C LEU A 323 5.24 13.82 16.19
N LYS A 324 5.93 13.13 17.10
CA LYS A 324 5.31 12.41 18.24
C LYS A 324 4.54 13.32 19.20
N THR A 325 4.87 14.60 19.26
CA THR A 325 4.24 15.58 20.17
C THR A 325 3.41 16.64 19.44
N MET A 326 3.18 16.50 18.13
CA MET A 326 2.57 17.54 17.29
C MET A 326 1.19 17.99 17.78
N PHE A 327 0.37 17.06 18.27
CA PHE A 327 -0.99 17.37 18.75
C PHE A 327 -1.10 17.37 20.28
N LYS A 328 0.01 17.37 21.03
CA LYS A 328 -0.01 17.35 22.50
C LYS A 328 -0.76 18.59 23.02
N GLY A 329 -1.86 18.36 23.74
CA GLY A 329 -2.69 19.43 24.34
C GLY A 329 -3.71 20.08 23.38
N LEU A 330 -3.79 19.63 22.13
CA LEU A 330 -4.81 20.08 21.19
C LEU A 330 -6.06 19.20 21.27
N LYS A 331 -7.23 19.84 21.36
CA LYS A 331 -8.54 19.18 21.36
C LYS A 331 -9.19 19.28 19.98
N PHE A 332 -9.58 18.13 19.46
CA PHE A 332 -10.26 17.96 18.19
C PHE A 332 -11.69 17.49 18.38
N PHE A 333 -12.62 18.10 17.66
CA PHE A 333 -14.01 17.67 17.59
C PHE A 333 -14.34 17.17 16.18
N ILE A 334 -14.84 15.94 16.05
CA ILE A 334 -15.11 15.31 14.75
C ILE A 334 -16.62 15.31 14.48
N ASN A 335 -17.02 15.88 13.34
CA ASN A 335 -18.42 15.88 12.90
C ASN A 335 -18.87 14.53 12.32
N ARG A 336 -20.19 14.35 12.15
CA ARG A 336 -20.82 13.09 11.76
C ARG A 336 -20.42 12.57 10.37
N GLU A 337 -20.19 13.44 9.39
CA GLU A 337 -19.88 13.00 8.02
C GLU A 337 -18.52 12.32 7.91
N VAL A 338 -17.59 12.71 8.78
CA VAL A 338 -16.17 12.46 8.60
C VAL A 338 -15.82 11.04 9.11
N PRO A 339 -14.92 10.29 8.44
CA PRO A 339 -14.49 8.96 8.89
C PRO A 339 -13.75 9.03 10.24
N ARG A 340 -14.49 8.77 11.32
CA ARG A 340 -14.00 8.89 12.71
C ARG A 340 -12.83 7.97 13.03
N GLU A 341 -12.88 6.72 12.60
CA GLU A 341 -11.87 5.71 12.96
C GLU A 341 -10.46 6.11 12.57
N SER A 342 -10.28 6.49 11.31
CA SER A 342 -8.99 6.88 10.77
C SER A 342 -8.45 8.13 11.47
N LEU A 343 -9.31 9.13 11.70
CA LEU A 343 -8.90 10.37 12.37
C LEU A 343 -8.59 10.18 13.84
N VAL A 344 -9.41 9.43 14.58
CA VAL A 344 -9.15 9.11 15.99
C VAL A 344 -7.81 8.41 16.12
N PHE A 345 -7.54 7.41 15.27
CA PHE A 345 -6.27 6.71 15.26
C PHE A 345 -5.09 7.65 15.02
N ILE A 346 -5.17 8.51 14.00
CA ILE A 346 -4.11 9.45 13.64
C ILE A 346 -3.88 10.48 14.76
N ILE A 347 -4.94 11.15 15.21
CA ILE A 347 -4.83 12.25 16.18
C ILE A 347 -4.31 11.71 17.52
N ARG A 348 -4.80 10.55 17.99
CA ARG A 348 -4.33 9.92 19.23
C ARG A 348 -2.87 9.45 19.12
N CYS A 349 -2.42 8.97 17.95
CA CYS A 349 -1.00 8.61 17.73
C CYS A 349 -0.04 9.79 17.94
N PHE A 350 -0.49 11.02 17.69
CA PHE A 350 0.33 12.25 17.85
C PHE A 350 0.02 13.04 19.13
N GLY A 351 -0.75 12.43 20.05
CA GLY A 351 -0.99 12.97 21.39
C GLY A 351 -2.14 13.98 21.50
N GLY A 352 -3.00 14.08 20.49
CA GLY A 352 -4.20 14.92 20.53
C GLY A 352 -5.37 14.24 21.23
N GLU A 353 -6.26 15.05 21.80
CA GLU A 353 -7.51 14.60 22.38
C GLU A 353 -8.63 14.72 21.34
N VAL A 354 -9.50 13.72 21.27
CA VAL A 354 -10.57 13.66 20.27
C VAL A 354 -11.89 13.41 20.95
N SER A 355 -12.91 14.14 20.53
CA SER A 355 -14.29 13.82 20.87
C SER A 355 -15.22 13.99 19.66
N TRP A 356 -16.44 13.56 19.84
CA TRP A 356 -17.56 13.68 18.91
C TRP A 356 -18.84 13.81 19.73
N ASP A 357 -19.96 14.03 19.07
CA ASP A 357 -21.24 14.20 19.76
C ASP A 357 -21.72 12.91 20.46
N ARG A 358 -22.14 13.03 21.72
CA ARG A 358 -22.46 11.90 22.62
C ARG A 358 -23.65 11.07 22.13
N ASP A 359 -24.63 11.73 21.53
CA ASP A 359 -25.85 11.08 21.04
C ASP A 359 -25.60 10.24 19.78
N HIS A 360 -24.60 10.62 18.99
CA HIS A 360 -24.29 9.94 17.74
C HIS A 360 -23.53 8.63 17.98
N PHE A 361 -22.68 8.57 19.00
CA PHE A 361 -21.69 7.51 19.11
C PHE A 361 -21.06 7.40 20.50
N VAL A 362 -20.93 6.18 21.03
CA VAL A 362 -20.34 5.92 22.36
C VAL A 362 -18.84 6.22 22.40
N GLY A 363 -18.32 6.65 23.56
CA GLY A 363 -16.89 6.94 23.74
C GLY A 363 -16.46 8.39 23.52
N ALA A 364 -17.41 9.31 23.44
CA ALA A 364 -17.16 10.75 23.49
C ALA A 364 -16.65 11.18 24.89
N THR A 365 -15.68 12.09 24.91
CA THR A 365 -15.03 12.58 26.14
C THR A 365 -15.52 13.96 26.55
N PHE A 366 -15.76 14.84 25.58
CA PHE A 366 -16.23 16.22 25.78
C PHE A 366 -17.28 16.61 24.74
N ASP A 367 -18.16 17.53 25.09
CA ASP A 367 -19.32 17.94 24.30
C ASP A 367 -19.00 19.04 23.27
N GLU A 368 -19.88 19.21 22.27
CA GLU A 368 -19.72 20.28 21.26
C GLU A 368 -19.73 21.68 21.88
N SER A 369 -20.25 21.88 23.08
CA SER A 369 -20.29 23.20 23.74
C SER A 369 -18.98 23.60 24.42
N ASP A 370 -17.94 22.75 24.46
CA ASP A 370 -16.71 23.02 25.21
C ASP A 370 -15.79 24.05 24.49
N GLU A 371 -15.61 25.23 25.05
CA GLU A 371 -14.78 26.30 24.47
C GLU A 371 -13.30 25.93 24.32
N SER A 372 -12.81 24.90 25.03
CA SER A 372 -11.41 24.45 24.94
C SER A 372 -11.08 23.68 23.65
N ILE A 373 -12.06 23.39 22.79
CA ILE A 373 -11.86 22.75 21.50
C ILE A 373 -11.14 23.72 20.55
N ALA A 374 -9.96 23.33 20.05
CA ALA A 374 -9.18 24.15 19.12
C ALA A 374 -9.61 23.95 17.66
N TYR A 375 -9.88 22.70 17.26
CA TYR A 375 -10.17 22.32 15.88
C TYR A 375 -11.46 21.52 15.79
N GLN A 376 -12.33 21.90 14.86
CA GLN A 376 -13.54 21.16 14.51
C GLN A 376 -13.42 20.65 13.07
N ILE A 377 -13.41 19.33 12.90
CA ILE A 377 -13.23 18.68 11.60
C ILE A 377 -14.59 18.50 10.93
N VAL A 378 -14.78 19.14 9.77
CA VAL A 378 -16.05 19.21 9.04
C VAL A 378 -15.81 19.01 7.54
N ASP A 379 -16.71 18.29 6.87
CA ASP A 379 -16.67 18.04 5.42
C ASP A 379 -17.99 18.52 4.75
N ARG A 380 -18.47 19.68 5.18
CA ARG A 380 -19.66 20.37 4.64
C ARG A 380 -19.27 21.72 4.07
N PRO A 381 -19.99 22.20 3.03
CA PRO A 381 -19.76 23.52 2.46
C PRO A 381 -20.13 24.65 3.43
N SER A 382 -21.16 24.46 4.25
CA SER A 382 -21.61 25.42 5.26
C SER A 382 -22.17 24.71 6.50
N MET A 383 -22.14 25.42 7.63
CA MET A 383 -22.66 24.97 8.93
C MET A 383 -23.51 26.09 9.54
N ASP A 384 -24.66 25.73 10.11
CA ASP A 384 -25.62 26.68 10.70
C ASP A 384 -25.12 27.28 12.02
N LYS A 385 -24.40 26.47 12.83
CA LYS A 385 -23.83 26.89 14.11
C LYS A 385 -22.32 26.91 14.00
N GLN A 386 -21.73 28.06 14.29
CA GLN A 386 -20.28 28.26 14.30
C GLN A 386 -19.85 28.96 15.59
N TYR A 387 -18.76 28.48 16.18
CA TYR A 387 -18.14 29.05 17.36
C TYR A 387 -16.90 29.84 16.94
N LEU A 388 -16.79 31.07 17.43
CA LEU A 388 -15.66 31.95 17.08
C LEU A 388 -14.32 31.48 17.68
N SER A 389 -14.37 30.70 18.76
CA SER A 389 -13.20 30.17 19.46
C SER A 389 -12.48 29.04 18.73
N ARG A 390 -13.00 28.56 17.60
CA ARG A 390 -12.56 27.31 16.96
C ARG A 390 -12.23 27.47 15.49
N TYR A 391 -11.30 26.65 15.01
CA TYR A 391 -11.00 26.53 13.59
C TYR A 391 -11.75 25.37 12.97
N TYR A 392 -12.55 25.68 11.95
CA TYR A 392 -13.27 24.70 11.15
C TYR A 392 -12.43 24.25 9.97
N VAL A 393 -11.99 23.00 9.99
CA VAL A 393 -11.04 22.46 9.02
C VAL A 393 -11.54 21.19 8.37
N GLN A 394 -11.17 20.98 7.11
CA GLN A 394 -11.47 19.75 6.39
C GLN A 394 -10.53 18.62 6.83
N PRO A 395 -10.97 17.34 6.77
CA PRO A 395 -10.19 16.20 7.27
C PRO A 395 -8.82 16.05 6.59
N GLN A 396 -8.69 16.50 5.34
CA GLN A 396 -7.43 16.45 4.60
C GLN A 396 -6.28 17.18 5.33
N TRP A 397 -6.57 18.26 6.07
CA TRP A 397 -5.56 19.00 6.82
C TRP A 397 -4.80 18.12 7.81
N VAL A 398 -5.47 17.15 8.45
CA VAL A 398 -4.84 16.23 9.39
C VAL A 398 -3.88 15.30 8.66
N PHE A 399 -4.28 14.73 7.52
CA PHE A 399 -3.44 13.84 6.73
C PHE A 399 -2.20 14.55 6.18
N ASP A 400 -2.38 15.73 5.61
CA ASP A 400 -1.30 16.49 5.00
C ASP A 400 -0.33 17.05 6.05
N SER A 401 -0.83 17.48 7.22
CA SER A 401 0.02 17.95 8.33
C SER A 401 0.90 16.84 8.90
N VAL A 402 0.38 15.61 9.00
CA VAL A 402 1.16 14.45 9.45
C VAL A 402 2.28 14.12 8.47
N ASN A 403 1.98 14.14 7.16
CA ASN A 403 2.98 13.86 6.13
C ASN A 403 4.04 14.95 6.01
N ALA A 404 3.64 16.21 6.16
CA ALA A 404 4.56 17.36 6.22
C ALA A 404 5.40 17.38 7.51
N ARG A 405 4.99 16.62 8.54
CA ARG A 405 5.58 16.61 9.88
C ARG A 405 5.54 17.97 10.58
N SER A 406 4.59 18.82 10.19
CA SER A 406 4.36 20.17 10.72
C SER A 406 2.89 20.56 10.55
N LEU A 407 2.39 21.43 11.43
CA LEU A 407 1.06 22.00 11.28
C LEU A 407 1.00 22.91 10.04
N LEU A 408 0.16 22.54 9.07
CA LEU A 408 0.01 23.34 7.85
C LEU A 408 -0.88 24.57 8.08
N PRO A 409 -0.70 25.64 7.30
CA PRO A 409 -1.59 26.80 7.35
C PRO A 409 -3.04 26.41 7.08
N ILE A 410 -3.93 26.82 7.99
CA ILE A 410 -5.34 26.39 8.01
C ILE A 410 -6.14 26.98 6.83
N ASN A 411 -5.76 28.17 6.35
CA ASN A 411 -6.50 28.92 5.33
C ASN A 411 -6.84 28.11 4.07
N LYS A 412 -5.95 27.19 3.66
CA LYS A 412 -6.14 26.34 2.46
C LYS A 412 -7.12 25.18 2.67
N TYR A 413 -7.51 24.91 3.92
CA TYR A 413 -8.31 23.75 4.32
C TYR A 413 -9.56 24.15 5.11
N LEU A 414 -9.94 25.43 5.09
CA LEU A 414 -11.18 25.91 5.71
C LEU A 414 -12.41 25.29 5.01
N MET A 415 -13.56 25.33 5.68
CA MET A 415 -14.83 24.88 5.09
C MET A 415 -15.11 25.59 3.77
N GLY A 416 -15.50 24.83 2.74
CA GLY A 416 -15.82 25.36 1.41
C GLY A 416 -14.63 25.82 0.57
N ALA A 417 -13.40 25.81 1.11
CA ALA A 417 -12.20 26.13 0.35
C ALA A 417 -11.82 25.00 -0.63
N THR A 418 -11.24 25.37 -1.77
CA THR A 418 -10.66 24.42 -2.72
C THR A 418 -9.38 23.83 -2.14
N LEU A 419 -9.44 22.54 -1.81
CA LEU A 419 -8.35 21.82 -1.18
C LEU A 419 -7.12 21.71 -2.09
N PRO A 420 -5.90 21.76 -1.53
CA PRO A 420 -4.71 21.43 -2.28
C PRO A 420 -4.71 19.94 -2.67
N PRO A 421 -3.97 19.55 -3.71
CA PRO A 421 -3.91 18.15 -4.14
C PRO A 421 -3.27 17.23 -3.09
N HIS A 422 -3.94 16.11 -2.79
CA HIS A 422 -3.45 15.13 -1.81
C HIS A 422 -2.36 14.24 -2.42
N LEU A 423 -1.10 14.52 -2.07
CA LEU A 423 0.07 13.82 -2.61
C LEU A 423 0.43 12.57 -1.82
N SER A 424 0.86 11.52 -2.52
CA SER A 424 1.31 10.29 -1.87
C SER A 424 2.70 10.46 -1.25
N PRO A 425 2.88 10.14 0.04
CA PRO A 425 4.18 10.22 0.71
C PRO A 425 5.06 8.97 0.46
N PHE A 426 4.57 8.00 -0.32
CA PHE A 426 5.21 6.72 -0.63
C PHE A 426 6.03 6.76 -1.93
N VAL A 427 6.94 7.72 -2.04
CA VAL A 427 7.78 7.87 -3.23
C VAL A 427 9.06 7.05 -3.09
N ASP A 428 9.31 6.19 -4.07
CA ASP A 428 10.56 5.42 -4.17
C ASP A 428 11.73 6.37 -4.51
N LYS A 429 12.45 6.84 -3.48
CA LYS A 429 13.66 7.67 -3.66
C LYS A 429 14.76 6.99 -4.49
N THR A 430 14.70 5.66 -4.63
CA THR A 430 15.66 4.85 -5.40
C THR A 430 15.36 4.82 -6.90
N ARG A 431 14.19 5.33 -7.31
CA ARG A 431 13.76 5.37 -8.70
C ARG A 431 13.84 6.81 -9.22
N ASP A 432 14.99 7.18 -9.80
CA ASP A 432 15.23 8.52 -10.35
C ASP A 432 14.33 8.91 -11.54
N GLN A 433 13.55 7.97 -12.08
CA GLN A 433 12.70 8.15 -13.27
C GLN A 433 11.21 7.93 -12.94
N VAL A 434 10.71 8.60 -11.90
CA VAL A 434 9.27 8.63 -11.60
C VAL A 434 8.72 9.99 -12.01
N TYR A 435 7.55 10.00 -12.66
CA TYR A 435 6.85 11.24 -12.96
C TYR A 435 6.51 11.96 -11.64
N MET A 436 7.14 13.11 -11.40
CA MET A 436 6.80 13.98 -10.28
C MET A 436 5.79 15.02 -10.75
N PRO A 437 4.56 15.03 -10.19
CA PRO A 437 3.58 16.06 -10.48
C PRO A 437 4.13 17.46 -10.21
N PRO A 438 3.70 18.49 -10.97
CA PRO A 438 4.12 19.88 -10.76
C PRO A 438 3.86 20.38 -9.33
N GLU A 439 2.80 19.90 -8.69
CA GLU A 439 2.44 20.23 -7.31
C GLU A 439 3.45 19.69 -6.30
N GLN A 440 3.95 18.46 -6.53
CA GLN A 440 5.01 17.89 -5.71
C GLN A 440 6.34 18.62 -5.93
N LYS A 441 6.59 19.09 -7.15
CA LYS A 441 7.75 19.96 -7.44
C LYS A 441 7.64 21.31 -6.75
N ALA A 442 6.46 21.93 -6.75
CA ALA A 442 6.22 23.20 -6.06
C ALA A 442 6.36 23.06 -4.53
N LEU A 443 6.04 21.90 -3.96
CA LEU A 443 6.28 21.62 -2.54
C LEU A 443 7.77 21.45 -2.21
N ASN A 444 8.54 20.85 -3.12
CA ASN A 444 9.96 20.61 -2.94
C ASN A 444 10.81 21.85 -3.23
N ASP A 445 10.43 22.63 -4.25
CA ASP A 445 11.10 23.85 -4.70
C ASP A 445 10.16 25.06 -4.53
N PRO A 446 10.32 25.87 -3.47
CA PRO A 446 9.48 27.06 -3.24
C PRO A 446 9.56 28.12 -4.36
N ASN A 447 10.61 28.07 -5.19
CA ASN A 447 10.79 28.93 -6.37
C ASN A 447 10.10 28.40 -7.63
N PHE A 448 9.60 27.17 -7.62
CA PHE A 448 8.91 26.58 -8.76
C PHE A 448 7.45 27.03 -8.77
N LYS A 449 7.15 28.09 -9.51
CA LYS A 449 5.76 28.46 -9.83
C LYS A 449 5.23 27.56 -10.94
N PRO A 450 4.13 26.81 -10.73
CA PRO A 450 3.44 26.15 -11.83
C PRO A 450 2.95 27.22 -12.81
N LEU A 451 3.00 26.93 -14.10
CA LEU A 451 2.67 27.85 -15.21
C LEU A 451 1.19 28.31 -15.26
N ASN A 452 0.42 28.15 -14.18
CA ASN A 452 -1.04 28.29 -14.16
C ASN A 452 -1.58 29.34 -13.16
N ASP A 453 -0.74 30.16 -12.53
CA ASP A 453 -1.22 31.28 -11.72
C ASP A 453 -1.19 32.58 -12.53
N ASP A 454 -2.37 32.96 -13.03
CA ASP A 454 -2.83 34.33 -13.26
C ASP A 454 -1.89 35.33 -13.97
N ASP A 455 -1.60 35.10 -15.25
CA ASP A 455 -1.23 36.21 -16.15
C ASP A 455 -2.23 36.27 -17.33
N PRO A 456 -3.08 37.30 -17.43
CA PRO A 456 -4.01 37.49 -18.54
C PRO A 456 -3.35 38.20 -19.74
N SER A 457 -2.03 38.10 -19.90
CA SER A 457 -1.27 38.94 -20.85
C SER A 457 -0.61 38.21 -22.03
N ASP A 458 -0.67 36.88 -22.12
CA ASP A 458 -0.20 36.14 -23.31
C ASP A 458 -1.38 35.70 -24.20
N GLU A 459 -2.09 36.68 -24.74
CA GLU A 459 -2.81 36.55 -26.01
C GLU A 459 -1.88 37.03 -27.11
N GLU A 460 -0.99 36.16 -27.65
CA GLU A 460 -0.52 36.23 -29.05
C GLU A 460 0.44 35.07 -29.40
N ILE A 461 -0.03 34.23 -30.33
CA ILE A 461 0.71 33.49 -31.38
C ILE A 461 1.48 32.21 -30.98
N GLU A 462 0.87 31.06 -31.29
CA GLU A 462 1.34 30.19 -32.38
C GLU A 462 0.17 29.31 -32.86
N GLU A 463 -0.51 29.77 -33.91
CA GLU A 463 -1.32 28.92 -34.80
C GLU A 463 -0.36 28.01 -35.57
N ALA A 464 -0.37 26.72 -35.22
CA ALA A 464 0.19 25.67 -36.06
C ALA A 464 -0.89 24.62 -36.32
N SER A 465 -1.51 24.77 -37.50
CA SER A 465 -2.29 23.78 -38.27
C SER A 465 -3.42 23.04 -37.54
N ASP A 466 -4.62 23.60 -37.69
CA ASP A 466 -5.88 22.85 -37.72
C ASP A 466 -5.87 21.88 -38.92
N GLU A 467 -5.78 20.59 -38.65
CA GLU A 467 -6.44 19.52 -39.41
C GLU A 467 -6.42 18.27 -38.54
N ASP A 468 -7.47 18.08 -37.73
CA ASP A 468 -8.04 16.77 -37.36
C ASP A 468 -9.24 16.96 -36.44
N ASN A 469 -10.37 17.29 -37.07
CA ASN A 469 -11.67 17.29 -36.44
C ASN A 469 -12.40 16.02 -36.87
N GLU A 470 -12.09 14.89 -36.23
CA GLU A 470 -12.83 13.64 -36.46
C GLU A 470 -13.42 13.08 -35.16
N ALA A 471 -14.74 13.24 -35.09
CA ALA A 471 -15.74 12.42 -34.41
C ALA A 471 -15.38 11.72 -33.08
N LYS A 472 -16.02 12.21 -32.00
CA LYS A 472 -16.31 11.47 -30.77
C LYS A 472 -16.85 10.07 -31.07
N SER A 473 -16.02 9.06 -30.79
CA SER A 473 -16.47 7.74 -30.37
C SER A 473 -15.56 7.30 -29.24
N GLU A 474 -16.13 6.98 -28.07
CA GLU A 474 -15.38 6.37 -26.96
C GLU A 474 -14.96 4.96 -27.38
N PRO A 475 -13.66 4.64 -27.49
CA PRO A 475 -13.23 3.25 -27.55
C PRO A 475 -13.11 2.72 -26.12
N GLU A 476 -13.51 1.47 -25.92
CA GLU A 476 -13.45 0.73 -24.65
C GLU A 476 -12.03 0.47 -24.10
N ASP A 477 -10.98 1.16 -24.58
CA ASP A 477 -9.63 1.10 -23.99
C ASP A 477 -8.81 2.38 -24.28
N ALA A 478 -9.05 3.44 -23.51
CA ALA A 478 -8.32 4.72 -23.60
C ALA A 478 -6.79 4.56 -23.42
N GLU A 479 -6.34 3.54 -22.69
CA GLU A 479 -4.91 3.24 -22.52
C GLU A 479 -4.26 2.65 -23.76
N GLU A 480 -5.00 1.86 -24.54
CA GLU A 480 -4.48 1.26 -25.76
C GLU A 480 -4.35 2.31 -26.86
N ALA A 481 -5.31 3.24 -26.97
CA ALA A 481 -5.23 4.39 -27.87
C ALA A 481 -4.03 5.30 -27.56
N LEU A 482 -3.81 5.63 -26.29
CA LEU A 482 -2.66 6.44 -25.84
C LEU A 482 -1.33 5.72 -26.13
N THR A 483 -1.33 4.39 -26.01
CA THR A 483 -0.17 3.54 -26.30
C THR A 483 0.16 3.53 -27.80
N ARG A 484 -0.85 3.48 -28.67
CA ARG A 484 -0.68 3.55 -30.13
C ARG A 484 -0.15 4.91 -30.58
N GLN A 485 -0.66 6.00 -29.99
CA GLN A 485 -0.14 7.35 -30.26
C GLN A 485 1.32 7.51 -29.85
N TYR A 486 1.73 6.95 -28.71
CA TYR A 486 3.15 6.93 -28.34
C TYR A 486 4.01 6.20 -29.37
N GLN A 487 3.53 5.09 -29.92
CA GLN A 487 4.25 4.35 -30.95
C GLN A 487 4.39 5.18 -32.24
N GLN A 488 3.33 5.89 -32.64
CA GLN A 488 3.35 6.78 -33.80
C GLN A 488 4.31 7.97 -33.62
N GLU A 489 4.30 8.63 -32.46
CA GLU A 489 5.23 9.74 -32.15
C GLU A 489 6.69 9.26 -32.14
N VAL A 490 6.96 8.07 -31.61
CA VAL A 490 8.32 7.47 -31.62
C VAL A 490 8.76 7.04 -33.02
N GLU A 491 7.84 6.59 -33.86
CA GLU A 491 8.13 6.23 -35.27
C GLU A 491 8.40 7.48 -36.13
N GLN A 492 7.67 8.58 -35.91
CA GLN A 492 7.92 9.87 -36.57
C GLN A 492 9.25 10.51 -36.17
N ASP A 493 9.66 10.37 -34.90
CA ASP A 493 10.96 10.85 -34.39
C ASP A 493 12.16 9.95 -34.81
N SER A 494 11.91 8.84 -35.52
CA SER A 494 12.96 7.98 -36.08
C SER A 494 13.30 8.44 -37.50
N PRO A 495 14.52 8.92 -37.78
CA PRO A 495 14.91 9.25 -39.14
C PRO A 495 14.92 7.96 -39.97
N SER A 496 14.28 7.99 -41.13
CA SER A 496 14.34 6.88 -42.10
C SER A 496 15.79 6.67 -42.55
N GLU A 497 16.22 5.41 -42.69
CA GLU A 497 17.61 5.05 -43.07
C GLU A 497 18.02 5.62 -44.44
N ASP A 498 17.06 6.09 -45.24
CA ASP A 498 17.26 6.63 -46.58
C ASP A 498 17.74 8.11 -46.59
N GLU A 499 17.55 8.87 -45.51
CA GLU A 499 17.99 10.29 -45.44
C GLU A 499 19.48 10.45 -45.07
N GLU A 500 20.11 9.44 -44.45
CA GLU A 500 21.52 9.52 -44.01
C GLU A 500 22.53 9.48 -45.18
N ASP A 501 22.16 8.93 -46.35
CA ASP A 501 23.07 8.75 -47.49
C ASP A 501 23.19 9.97 -48.40
N ASP A 502 22.15 10.81 -48.43
CA ASP A 502 22.15 12.04 -49.24
C ASP A 502 22.85 13.21 -48.52
N GLU A 503 22.80 13.28 -47.19
CA GLU A 503 23.56 14.27 -46.41
C GLU A 503 25.08 13.98 -46.41
N LYS A 504 25.49 12.72 -46.32
CA LYS A 504 26.91 12.33 -46.38
C LYS A 504 27.57 12.76 -47.69
N LYS A 505 26.84 12.69 -48.82
CA LYS A 505 27.32 13.15 -50.13
C LYS A 505 27.43 14.67 -50.23
N LYS A 506 26.55 15.42 -49.55
CA LYS A 506 26.59 16.89 -49.49
C LYS A 506 27.76 17.38 -48.61
N LEU A 507 27.91 16.82 -47.41
CA LEU A 507 29.02 17.12 -46.48
C LEU A 507 30.41 16.77 -47.05
N ALA A 508 30.52 15.69 -47.84
CA ALA A 508 31.77 15.33 -48.52
C ALA A 508 32.14 16.30 -49.66
N LYS A 509 31.14 16.93 -50.32
CA LYS A 509 31.37 17.95 -51.35
C LYS A 509 31.78 19.30 -50.74
N GLU A 510 31.24 19.66 -49.57
CA GLU A 510 31.64 20.88 -48.85
C GLU A 510 33.06 20.79 -48.28
N LYS A 511 33.43 19.64 -47.71
CA LYS A 511 34.80 19.40 -47.18
C LYS A 511 35.91 19.45 -48.24
N LYS A 512 35.59 19.28 -49.53
CA LYS A 512 36.55 19.45 -50.63
C LYS A 512 36.74 20.91 -51.09
N LYS A 513 35.88 21.84 -50.66
CA LYS A 513 35.94 23.26 -51.07
C LYS A 513 36.50 24.21 -50.01
N ALA A 514 36.73 23.76 -48.77
CA ALA A 514 37.27 24.58 -47.70
C ALA A 514 38.74 24.24 -47.38
N MET A 515 39.66 24.69 -48.23
CA MET A 515 41.08 24.87 -47.87
C MET A 515 41.47 26.32 -48.11
N ALA A 516 40.93 27.20 -47.28
CA ALA A 516 41.38 28.57 -47.10
C ALA A 516 41.26 28.89 -45.61
N VAL A 517 42.36 29.31 -44.98
CA VAL A 517 42.40 29.65 -43.56
C VAL A 517 41.77 31.03 -43.39
N THR A 518 40.60 31.07 -42.75
CA THR A 518 39.94 32.30 -42.29
C THR A 518 39.89 32.35 -40.77
N THR A 519 39.81 33.56 -40.22
CA THR A 519 39.73 33.82 -38.77
C THR A 519 38.45 33.23 -38.18
N GLY A 520 38.59 32.49 -37.07
CA GLY A 520 37.53 31.67 -36.50
C GLY A 520 36.31 32.46 -36.01
N VAL A 521 35.14 32.08 -36.52
CA VAL A 521 33.84 32.42 -35.93
C VAL A 521 33.48 31.30 -34.95
N PRO A 522 32.91 31.59 -33.76
CA PRO A 522 32.46 30.54 -32.85
C PRO A 522 31.43 29.64 -33.53
N HIS A 523 31.77 28.36 -33.65
CA HIS A 523 30.91 27.34 -34.25
C HIS A 523 29.74 27.07 -33.30
N LYS A 524 28.53 27.47 -33.70
CA LYS A 524 27.30 27.13 -32.98
C LYS A 524 26.92 25.71 -33.41
N GLU A 525 27.16 24.74 -32.54
CA GLU A 525 26.85 23.34 -32.82
C GLU A 525 25.36 23.17 -33.11
N ASN A 526 25.05 22.46 -34.20
CA ASN A 526 23.68 22.26 -34.62
C ASN A 526 23.03 21.19 -33.70
N PRO A 527 21.94 21.48 -32.97
CA PRO A 527 21.38 20.56 -31.97
C PRO A 527 21.04 19.18 -32.54
N TYR A 528 20.69 19.11 -33.82
CA TYR A 528 20.38 17.87 -34.51
C TYR A 528 21.61 16.97 -34.73
N GLN A 529 22.77 17.56 -35.03
CA GLN A 529 24.02 16.82 -35.21
C GLN A 529 24.50 16.21 -33.89
N ILE A 530 24.38 16.94 -32.79
CA ILE A 530 24.71 16.43 -31.44
C ILE A 530 23.84 15.21 -31.11
N GLN A 531 22.55 15.24 -31.43
CA GLN A 531 21.66 14.11 -31.19
C GLN A 531 22.02 12.86 -32.02
N ILE A 532 22.46 13.06 -33.27
CA ILE A 532 22.93 11.96 -34.12
C ILE A 532 24.22 11.37 -33.55
N GLU A 533 25.18 12.22 -33.18
CA GLU A 533 26.45 11.80 -32.58
C GLU A 533 26.23 11.06 -31.26
N ASP A 534 25.32 11.54 -30.42
CA ASP A 534 24.92 10.87 -29.18
C ASP A 534 24.25 9.51 -29.44
N LYS A 535 23.36 9.41 -30.44
CA LYS A 535 22.74 8.14 -30.85
C LYS A 535 23.80 7.15 -31.36
N GLN A 536 24.78 7.62 -32.14
CA GLN A 536 25.89 6.81 -32.64
C GLN A 536 26.83 6.35 -31.52
N ALA A 537 27.21 7.27 -30.63
CA ALA A 537 28.01 6.98 -29.43
C ALA A 537 27.29 5.96 -28.53
N PHE A 538 25.97 6.09 -28.38
CA PHE A 538 25.15 5.14 -27.63
C PHE A 538 25.13 3.74 -28.27
N ARG A 539 24.93 3.64 -29.59
CA ARG A 539 25.01 2.36 -30.33
C ARG A 539 26.40 1.72 -30.21
N LEU A 540 27.46 2.53 -30.25
CA LEU A 540 28.83 2.07 -30.05
C LEU A 540 29.02 1.52 -28.62
N ARG A 541 28.47 2.22 -27.61
CA ARG A 541 28.47 1.79 -26.21
C ARG A 541 27.75 0.46 -26.01
N GLU A 542 26.63 0.23 -26.69
CA GLU A 542 25.91 -1.05 -26.66
C GLU A 542 26.76 -2.20 -27.24
N LYS A 543 27.52 -1.94 -28.32
CA LYS A 543 28.44 -2.94 -28.90
C LYS A 543 29.67 -3.23 -28.02
N LEU A 544 30.08 -2.27 -27.17
CA LEU A 544 31.19 -2.41 -26.22
C LEU A 544 30.82 -3.23 -24.97
N VAL A 545 29.53 -3.53 -24.75
CA VAL A 545 29.09 -4.40 -23.65
C VAL A 545 29.57 -5.84 -23.88
N ARG A 546 30.32 -6.39 -22.93
CA ARG A 546 30.77 -7.79 -22.96
C ARG A 546 29.60 -8.74 -23.22
N LYS A 547 29.79 -9.75 -24.09
CA LYS A 547 28.75 -10.73 -24.50
C LYS A 547 27.96 -11.34 -23.34
N LYS A 548 28.61 -11.62 -22.20
CA LYS A 548 27.95 -12.19 -20.99
C LYS A 548 26.90 -11.26 -20.36
N HIS A 549 27.04 -9.95 -20.50
CA HIS A 549 26.14 -8.95 -19.89
C HIS A 549 25.16 -8.33 -20.88
N ARG A 550 25.21 -8.72 -22.16
CA ARG A 550 24.37 -8.14 -23.21
C ARG A 550 22.88 -8.32 -22.96
N ASN A 551 22.45 -9.49 -22.45
CA ASN A 551 21.06 -9.73 -22.12
C ASN A 551 20.59 -8.91 -20.91
N LEU A 552 21.44 -8.73 -19.91
CA LEU A 552 21.15 -7.87 -18.75
C LEU A 552 21.02 -6.41 -19.20
N TYR A 553 21.95 -5.92 -20.00
CA TYR A 553 21.91 -4.57 -20.56
C TYR A 553 20.66 -4.31 -21.40
N LYS A 554 20.30 -5.25 -22.29
CA LYS A 554 19.04 -5.19 -23.06
C LYS A 554 17.80 -5.16 -22.16
N SER A 555 17.78 -5.99 -21.13
CA SER A 555 16.68 -5.99 -20.14
C SER A 555 16.61 -4.68 -19.37
N MET A 556 17.75 -4.08 -19.00
CA MET A 556 17.79 -2.78 -18.34
C MET A 556 17.29 -1.66 -19.27
N LYS A 557 17.71 -1.66 -20.54
CA LYS A 557 17.29 -0.68 -21.54
C LYS A 557 15.79 -0.77 -21.83
N ALA A 558 15.26 -1.98 -22.06
CA ALA A 558 13.82 -2.20 -22.20
C ALA A 558 13.06 -1.72 -20.96
N GLY A 559 13.61 -1.93 -19.75
CA GLY A 559 13.07 -1.39 -18.51
C GLY A 559 13.06 0.15 -18.47
N GLN A 560 14.09 0.82 -19.00
CA GLN A 560 14.14 2.29 -19.09
C GLN A 560 13.18 2.84 -20.13
N GLU A 561 13.07 2.22 -21.31
CA GLU A 561 12.13 2.61 -22.37
C GLU A 561 10.68 2.48 -21.89
N ASN A 562 10.34 1.38 -21.22
CA ASN A 562 9.01 1.21 -20.62
C ASN A 562 8.70 2.30 -19.59
N ARG A 563 9.66 2.69 -18.74
CA ARG A 563 9.48 3.80 -17.77
C ARG A 563 9.31 5.15 -18.46
N LYS A 564 10.08 5.43 -19.52
CA LYS A 564 9.91 6.67 -20.31
C LYS A 564 8.53 6.74 -20.93
N LYS A 565 8.05 5.62 -21.48
CA LYS A 565 6.68 5.49 -22.00
C LYS A 565 5.64 5.73 -20.91
N GLU A 566 5.78 5.11 -19.73
CA GLU A 566 4.90 5.36 -18.58
C GLU A 566 4.87 6.84 -18.15
N ILE A 567 6.04 7.49 -18.06
CA ILE A 567 6.15 8.92 -17.74
C ILE A 567 5.45 9.78 -18.80
N TRP A 568 5.66 9.48 -20.08
CA TRP A 568 5.01 10.20 -21.18
C TRP A 568 3.49 10.03 -21.14
N LEU A 569 3.00 8.81 -20.91
CA LEU A 569 1.56 8.53 -20.76
C LEU A 569 0.97 9.34 -19.60
N LEU A 570 1.66 9.42 -18.45
CA LEU A 570 1.23 10.21 -17.30
C LEU A 570 1.23 11.72 -17.59
N ARG A 571 2.25 12.23 -18.29
CA ARG A 571 2.30 13.64 -18.74
C ARG A 571 1.13 13.96 -19.66
N LYS A 572 0.82 13.08 -20.62
CA LYS A 572 -0.30 13.26 -21.56
C LYS A 572 -1.65 13.19 -20.84
N LYS A 573 -1.85 12.21 -19.95
CA LYS A 573 -3.04 12.14 -19.08
C LYS A 573 -3.23 13.42 -18.26
N ARG A 574 -2.14 14.04 -17.76
CA ARG A 574 -2.22 15.31 -17.04
C ARG A 574 -2.56 16.49 -17.94
N ARG A 575 -1.99 16.58 -19.15
CA ARG A 575 -2.34 17.63 -20.13
C ARG A 575 -3.83 17.61 -20.45
N LEU A 576 -4.36 16.43 -20.79
CA LEU A 576 -5.79 16.23 -21.05
C LEU A 576 -6.67 16.61 -19.85
N HIS A 577 -6.22 16.29 -18.64
CA HIS A 577 -6.92 16.69 -17.41
C HIS A 577 -6.92 18.22 -17.22
N ASP A 578 -5.78 18.88 -17.41
CA ASP A 578 -5.65 20.33 -17.25
C ASP A 578 -6.45 21.09 -18.32
N GLU A 579 -6.52 20.57 -19.55
CA GLU A 579 -7.40 21.05 -20.62
C GLU A 579 -8.87 20.94 -20.21
N ARG A 580 -9.32 19.76 -19.74
CA ARG A 580 -10.69 19.56 -19.26
C ARG A 580 -11.05 20.51 -18.12
N VAL A 581 -10.15 20.69 -17.15
CA VAL A 581 -10.36 21.64 -16.03
C VAL A 581 -10.45 23.09 -16.53
N LYS A 582 -9.64 23.47 -17.54
CA LYS A 582 -9.75 24.80 -18.17
C LYS A 582 -11.10 24.97 -18.86
N GLU A 583 -11.60 23.93 -19.55
CA GLU A 583 -12.92 23.94 -20.17
C GLU A 583 -14.06 24.04 -19.13
N ASP A 584 -14.00 23.25 -18.06
CA ASP A 584 -14.97 23.28 -16.97
C ASP A 584 -15.03 24.66 -16.31
N LYS A 585 -13.86 25.27 -16.02
CA LYS A 585 -13.78 26.65 -15.50
C LYS A 585 -14.35 27.68 -16.48
N LYS A 586 -14.13 27.52 -17.79
CA LYS A 586 -14.74 28.38 -18.82
C LYS A 586 -16.26 28.21 -18.85
N ALA A 587 -16.77 26.99 -18.69
CA ALA A 587 -18.19 26.70 -18.63
C ALA A 587 -18.85 27.30 -17.37
N GLU A 588 -18.22 27.16 -16.20
CA GLU A 588 -18.69 27.78 -14.95
C GLU A 588 -18.72 29.31 -15.03
N LYS A 589 -17.68 29.94 -15.60
CA LYS A 589 -17.69 31.39 -15.83
C LYS A 589 -18.82 31.82 -16.78
N ARG A 590 -19.14 30.99 -17.79
CA ARG A 590 -20.28 31.25 -18.70
C ARG A 590 -21.62 31.09 -17.99
N THR A 591 -21.80 30.09 -17.13
CA THR A 591 -23.05 29.90 -16.37
C THR A 591 -23.23 31.00 -15.33
N GLN A 592 -22.18 31.39 -14.59
CA GLN A 592 -22.22 32.53 -13.66
C GLN A 592 -22.56 33.85 -14.38
N LYS A 593 -21.96 34.10 -15.56
CA LYS A 593 -22.32 35.28 -16.37
C LYS A 593 -23.78 35.24 -16.83
N LYS A 594 -24.31 34.08 -17.24
CA LYS A 594 -25.73 33.94 -17.60
C LYS A 594 -26.65 34.16 -16.41
N GLN A 595 -26.34 33.57 -15.24
CA GLN A 595 -27.11 33.76 -14.02
C GLN A 595 -27.09 35.22 -13.54
N ALA A 596 -25.93 35.89 -13.63
CA ALA A 596 -25.84 37.32 -13.31
C ALA A 596 -26.66 38.19 -14.27
N LEU A 597 -26.71 37.82 -15.56
CA LEU A 597 -27.47 38.54 -16.58
C LEU A 597 -28.98 38.30 -16.44
N GLU A 598 -29.40 37.07 -16.11
CA GLU A 598 -30.79 36.74 -15.74
C GLU A 598 -31.23 37.41 -14.44
N ALA A 599 -30.36 37.46 -13.42
CA ALA A 599 -30.62 38.20 -12.19
C ALA A 599 -30.77 39.71 -12.46
N ALA A 600 -29.93 40.28 -13.33
CA ALA A 600 -30.04 41.67 -13.73
C ALA A 600 -31.30 41.98 -14.56
N LEU A 601 -31.80 41.00 -15.33
CA LEU A 601 -33.07 41.10 -16.07
C LEU A 601 -34.29 40.99 -15.17
N ASN A 602 -34.24 40.19 -14.10
CA ASN A 602 -35.35 40.04 -13.13
C ASN A 602 -35.44 41.18 -12.10
N ILE A 603 -34.47 42.10 -12.06
CA ILE A 603 -34.47 43.29 -11.19
C ILE A 603 -35.07 44.52 -11.91
N LYS A 604 -35.34 44.43 -13.22
CA LYS A 604 -36.16 45.39 -13.99
C LYS A 604 -37.57 44.85 -14.16
#